data_AF-A0A1Q6U966-F1
#
_entry.id   AF-A0A1Q6U966-F1
#
_cell.length_a   1.000
_cell.length_b   1.000
_cell.length_c   1.000
_cell.angle_alpha   90.00
_cell.angle_beta   90.00
_cell.angle_gamma   90.00
#
_symmetry.space_group_name_H-M   'P 1'
#
loop_
_entity.id
_entity.type
_entity.pdbx_description
1 polymer ?
#
loop_
_entity_poly.entity_id
_entity_poly.type
_entity_poly.pdbx_seq_one_letter_code
_entity_poly.pdbx_strand_id
1 'polypeptide(L)'
;MIKTTTAVISALLAAGCASAPADKTPRTVSGQLNSCMLGEIYGRQEAGKLAADEWTAAREVFGICMRRLDLSGDDVNATQSLNIAASVIQSLRPASEPAAEK
;
A
#
# COMPACT_ATOMS: atom_id res chain seq x y z
N MET A 1 -49.47 22.51 19.60
CA MET A 1 -48.14 23.03 19.97
C MET A 1 -47.12 21.95 19.64
N ILE A 2 -46.59 21.93 18.41
CA ILE A 2 -45.61 20.92 17.94
C ILE A 2 -44.40 21.72 17.45
N LYS A 3 -43.44 21.96 18.33
CA LYS A 3 -42.28 22.81 18.01
C LYS A 3 -41.07 22.46 18.87
N THR A 4 -40.62 21.20 18.82
CA THR A 4 -39.35 20.81 19.46
C THR A 4 -38.63 19.64 18.81
N THR A 5 -39.24 18.91 17.87
CA THR A 5 -38.65 17.67 17.33
C THR A 5 -37.83 17.86 16.04
N THR A 6 -37.83 19.05 15.44
CA THR A 6 -37.18 19.27 14.13
C THR A 6 -35.70 19.67 14.23
N ALA A 7 -35.22 20.08 15.41
CA ALA A 7 -33.85 20.59 15.56
C ALA A 7 -32.79 19.49 15.72
N VAL A 8 -33.14 18.32 16.23
CA VAL A 8 -32.15 17.28 16.57
C VAL A 8 -31.69 16.49 15.34
N ILE A 9 -32.56 16.35 14.33
CA ILE A 9 -32.25 15.54 13.13
C ILE A 9 -31.23 16.24 12.22
N SER A 10 -31.22 17.57 12.19
CA SER A 10 -30.36 18.34 11.28
C SER A 10 -28.87 18.31 11.69
N ALA A 11 -28.54 17.95 12.92
CA ALA A 11 -27.14 17.87 13.39
C ALA A 11 -26.45 16.55 13.02
N LEU A 12 -27.20 15.46 12.76
CA LEU A 12 -26.62 14.15 12.39
C LEU A 12 -26.25 14.05 10.90
N LEU A 13 -26.78 14.93 10.05
CA LEU A 13 -26.51 14.91 8.60
C LEU A 13 -25.19 15.58 8.21
N ALA A 14 -24.59 16.37 9.10
CA ALA A 14 -23.34 17.10 8.80
C ALA A 14 -22.06 16.28 9.08
N ALA A 15 -22.15 15.13 9.78
CA ALA A 15 -20.99 14.32 10.14
C ALA A 15 -20.78 13.07 9.25
N GLY A 16 -21.68 12.80 8.29
CA GLY A 16 -21.70 11.53 7.55
C GLY A 16 -21.31 11.58 6.07
N CYS A 17 -21.16 12.76 5.48
CA CYS A 17 -20.96 12.90 4.03
C CYS A 17 -19.57 13.43 3.67
N ALA A 18 -18.52 12.79 4.19
CA ALA A 18 -17.28 12.72 3.42
C ALA A 18 -17.51 11.64 2.36
N SER A 19 -18.12 12.02 1.24
CA SER A 19 -18.18 11.18 0.05
C SER A 19 -16.74 10.88 -0.38
N ALA A 20 -16.22 9.74 0.06
CA ALA A 20 -15.13 9.10 -0.66
C ALA A 20 -15.59 9.05 -2.13
N PRO A 21 -14.77 9.52 -3.09
CA PRO A 21 -15.16 9.50 -4.49
C PRO A 21 -15.62 8.08 -4.84
N ALA A 22 -16.83 7.96 -5.39
CA ALA A 22 -17.50 6.67 -5.61
C ALA A 22 -16.67 5.68 -6.43
N ASP A 23 -15.66 6.18 -7.15
CA ASP A 23 -14.76 5.42 -8.01
C ASP A 23 -13.44 4.99 -7.34
N LYS A 24 -13.21 5.33 -6.06
CA LYS A 24 -12.01 4.88 -5.32
C LYS A 24 -12.42 4.28 -4.00
N THR A 25 -12.17 2.98 -3.86
CA THR A 25 -12.16 2.31 -2.56
C THR A 25 -11.29 3.13 -1.59
N PRO A 26 -11.82 3.52 -0.42
CA PRO A 26 -11.02 4.18 0.61
C PRO A 26 -9.79 3.32 0.90
N ARG A 27 -8.60 3.84 0.62
CA ARG A 27 -7.38 3.08 0.88
C ARG A 27 -7.01 3.22 2.35
N THR A 28 -7.01 2.09 3.05
CA THR A 28 -6.40 1.96 4.38
C THR A 28 -4.92 2.37 4.32
N VAL A 29 -4.31 2.73 5.45
CA VAL A 29 -2.87 3.04 5.54
C VAL A 29 -2.03 1.92 4.91
N SER A 30 -2.32 0.66 5.26
CA SER A 30 -1.67 -0.51 4.65
C SER A 30 -1.90 -0.61 3.14
N GLY A 31 -3.10 -0.26 2.67
CA GLY A 31 -3.41 -0.23 1.24
C GLY A 31 -2.64 0.84 0.48
N GLN A 32 -2.43 2.02 1.07
CA GLN A 32 -1.63 3.10 0.50
C GLN A 32 -0.15 2.70 0.44
N LEU A 33 0.38 2.16 1.54
CA LEU A 33 1.75 1.67 1.64
C LEU A 33 2.03 0.57 0.61
N ASN A 34 1.21 -0.48 0.59
CA ASN A 34 1.40 -1.60 -0.34
C ASN A 34 1.29 -1.14 -1.80
N SER A 35 0.38 -0.20 -2.11
CA SER A 35 0.27 0.37 -3.46
C SER A 35 1.53 1.13 -3.86
N CYS A 36 2.11 1.93 -2.94
CA CYS A 36 3.38 2.61 -3.20
C CYS A 36 4.51 1.59 -3.43
N MET A 37 4.59 0.57 -2.58
CA MET A 37 5.65 -0.44 -2.68
C MET A 37 5.59 -1.21 -3.99
N LEU A 38 4.40 -1.60 -4.43
CA LEU A 38 4.22 -2.26 -5.74
C LEU A 38 4.65 -1.34 -6.88
N GLY A 39 4.25 -0.06 -6.88
CA GLY A 39 4.66 0.90 -7.90
C GLY A 39 6.18 1.07 -8.01
N GLU A 40 6.87 1.16 -6.87
CA GLU A 40 8.33 1.24 -6.82
C GLU A 40 9.02 -0.05 -7.30
N ILE A 41 8.48 -1.22 -6.94
CA ILE A 41 9.01 -2.52 -7.39
C ILE A 41 8.90 -2.65 -8.91
N TYR A 42 7.72 -2.38 -9.48
CA TYR A 42 7.52 -2.45 -10.93
C TYR A 42 8.37 -1.41 -11.67
N GLY A 43 8.44 -0.17 -11.18
CA GLY A 43 9.29 0.85 -11.79
C GLY A 43 10.78 0.48 -11.79
N ARG A 44 11.26 -0.18 -10.72
CA ARG A 44 12.63 -0.72 -10.67
C ARG A 44 12.82 -1.91 -11.60
N GLN A 45 11.84 -2.80 -11.71
CA GLN A 45 11.88 -3.93 -12.63
C GLN A 45 11.96 -3.45 -14.09
N GLU A 46 11.10 -2.52 -14.50
CA GLU A 46 11.08 -1.92 -15.84
C GLU A 46 12.41 -1.24 -16.17
N ALA A 47 13.05 -0.61 -15.17
CA ALA A 47 14.35 0.02 -15.32
C ALA A 47 15.54 -0.95 -15.28
N GLY A 48 15.33 -2.25 -15.05
CA GLY A 48 16.41 -3.23 -14.85
C GLY A 48 17.24 -3.01 -13.58
N LYS A 49 16.66 -2.34 -12.57
CA LYS A 49 17.31 -1.92 -11.31
C LYS A 49 16.76 -2.65 -10.07
N LEU A 50 16.02 -3.74 -10.26
CA LEU A 50 15.54 -4.53 -9.13
C LEU A 50 16.71 -5.30 -8.51
N ALA A 51 16.90 -5.17 -7.20
CA ALA A 51 18.04 -5.78 -6.53
C ALA A 51 18.01 -7.33 -6.61
N ALA A 52 19.20 -7.93 -6.64
CA ALA A 52 19.37 -9.38 -6.70
C ALA A 52 18.88 -10.11 -5.44
N ASP A 53 18.82 -9.44 -4.29
CA ASP A 53 18.24 -9.95 -3.04
C ASP A 53 16.87 -9.32 -2.79
N GLU A 54 15.85 -10.15 -2.60
CA GLU A 54 14.45 -9.70 -2.55
C GLU A 54 14.15 -8.95 -1.27
N TRP A 55 14.81 -9.33 -0.17
CA TRP A 55 14.62 -8.73 1.13
C TRP A 55 15.32 -7.37 1.24
N THR A 56 16.45 -7.20 0.56
CA THR A 56 17.14 -5.92 0.42
C THR A 56 16.28 -4.96 -0.40
N ALA A 57 15.82 -5.39 -1.58
CA ALA A 57 14.91 -4.57 -2.40
C ALA A 57 13.61 -4.23 -1.65
N ALA A 58 12.99 -5.19 -0.96
CA ALA A 58 11.76 -4.97 -0.21
C ALA A 58 11.96 -3.93 0.92
N ARG A 59 13.07 -4.00 1.67
CA ARG A 59 13.36 -3.03 2.75
C ARG A 59 13.65 -1.64 2.21
N GLU A 60 14.39 -1.52 1.12
CA GLU A 60 14.65 -0.23 0.47
C GLU A 60 13.35 0.44 0.01
N VAL A 61 12.51 -0.33 -0.70
CA VAL A 61 11.22 0.14 -1.19
C VAL A 61 10.29 0.50 -0.04
N PHE A 62 10.22 -0.33 1.01
CA PHE A 62 9.46 -0.03 2.22
C PHE A 62 9.89 1.30 2.83
N GLY A 63 11.19 1.52 3.02
CA GLY A 63 11.70 2.78 3.59
C GLY A 63 11.43 4.01 2.71
N ILE A 64 11.46 3.87 1.39
CA ILE A 64 11.08 4.94 0.44
C ILE A 64 9.61 5.29 0.60
N CYS A 65 8.74 4.28 0.64
CA CYS A 65 7.29 4.50 0.73
C CYS A 65 6.83 5.01 2.09
N MET A 66 7.43 4.54 3.19
CA MET A 66 7.17 5.08 4.53
C MET A 66 7.46 6.58 4.58
N ARG A 67 8.60 7.03 4.02
CA ARG A 67 8.95 8.46 3.96
C ARG A 67 8.06 9.25 3.00
N ARG A 68 7.73 8.68 1.84
CA ARG A 68 6.90 9.36 0.84
C ARG A 68 5.46 9.59 1.35
N LEU A 69 4.95 8.65 2.15
CA LEU A 69 3.60 8.68 2.69
C LEU A 69 3.55 9.29 4.10
N ASP A 70 4.68 9.71 4.65
CA ASP A 70 4.81 10.28 6.01
C ASP A 70 4.18 9.40 7.09
N LEU A 71 4.49 8.10 7.06
CA LEU A 71 3.95 7.10 7.98
C LEU A 71 4.91 6.80 9.13
N SER A 72 4.38 6.56 10.33
CA SER A 72 5.13 6.00 11.45
C SER A 72 5.18 4.47 11.37
N GLY A 73 6.24 3.88 11.92
CA GLY A 73 6.34 2.42 12.08
C GLY A 73 5.19 1.81 12.90
N ASP A 74 4.57 2.61 13.77
CA ASP A 74 3.44 2.19 14.61
C ASP A 74 2.12 2.08 13.82
N ASP A 75 2.03 2.76 12.66
CA ASP A 75 0.82 2.80 11.83
C ASP A 75 0.70 1.60 10.89
N VAL A 76 1.75 0.77 10.82
CA VAL A 76 1.92 -0.22 9.75
C VAL A 76 2.34 -1.60 10.28
N ASN A 77 1.80 -2.65 9.66
CA ASN A 77 2.33 -3.99 9.84
C ASN A 77 3.52 -4.19 8.88
N ALA A 78 4.70 -3.76 9.31
CA ALA A 78 5.92 -3.84 8.51
C ALA A 78 6.22 -5.27 8.03
N THR A 79 6.03 -6.26 8.90
CA THR A 79 6.23 -7.68 8.57
C THR A 79 5.34 -8.11 7.40
N GLN A 80 4.05 -7.77 7.45
CA GLN A 80 3.13 -8.13 6.37
C GLN A 80 3.52 -7.46 5.04
N SER A 81 3.79 -6.14 5.06
CA SER A 81 4.15 -5.39 3.86
C SER A 81 5.47 -5.88 3.24
N LEU A 82 6.47 -6.20 4.07
CA LEU A 82 7.75 -6.74 3.61
C LEU A 82 7.61 -8.14 2.99
N ASN A 83 6.79 -9.02 3.59
CA ASN A 83 6.52 -10.35 3.01
C ASN A 83 5.83 -10.24 1.64
N ILE A 84 4.86 -9.33 1.50
CA ILE A 84 4.20 -9.08 0.21
C ILE A 84 5.21 -8.60 -0.83
N ALA A 85 6.03 -7.60 -0.50
CA ALA A 85 7.04 -7.08 -1.43
C ALA A 85 8.08 -8.14 -1.82
N ALA A 86 8.62 -8.89 -0.87
CA ALA A 86 9.59 -9.94 -1.15
C ALA A 86 9.01 -11.02 -2.07
N SER A 87 7.77 -11.45 -1.81
CA SER A 87 7.06 -12.41 -2.66
C SER A 87 6.87 -11.89 -4.08
N VAL A 88 6.44 -10.63 -4.25
CA VAL A 88 6.29 -10.03 -5.58
C VAL A 88 7.64 -9.94 -6.29
N ILE A 89 8.69 -9.44 -5.63
CA ILE A 89 10.04 -9.36 -6.20
C ILE A 89 10.53 -10.73 -6.66
N GLN A 90 10.31 -11.77 -5.86
CA GLN A 90 10.65 -13.13 -6.22
C GLN A 90 9.88 -13.62 -7.45
N SER A 91 8.58 -13.34 -7.55
CA SER A 91 7.76 -13.69 -8.72
C SER A 91 8.12 -12.92 -9.99
N LEU A 92 8.70 -11.72 -9.86
CA LEU A 92 9.14 -10.90 -11.00
C LEU A 92 10.51 -11.29 -11.52
N ARG A 93 11.26 -12.12 -10.78
CA ARG A 93 12.50 -12.69 -11.31
C ARG A 93 12.15 -13.72 -12.39
N PRO A 94 12.83 -13.68 -13.55
CA PRO A 94 12.71 -14.79 -14.49
C PRO A 94 13.08 -16.07 -13.75
N ALA A 95 12.28 -17.13 -13.92
CA ALA A 95 12.64 -18.45 -13.41
C ALA A 95 14.05 -18.74 -13.90
N SER A 96 15.00 -18.90 -12.97
CA SER A 96 16.34 -19.37 -13.31
C SER A 96 16.15 -20.62 -14.15
N GLU A 97 16.61 -20.60 -15.41
CA GLU A 97 16.65 -21.83 -16.19
C GLU A 97 17.32 -22.90 -15.33
N PRO A 98 16.74 -24.10 -15.21
CA PRO A 98 17.41 -25.18 -14.51
C PRO A 98 18.77 -25.34 -15.18
N ALA A 99 19.85 -25.23 -14.39
CA ALA A 99 21.19 -25.44 -14.87
C ALA A 99 21.21 -26.79 -15.59
N ALA A 100 21.38 -26.77 -16.91
CA ALA A 100 21.52 -27.98 -17.69
C ALA A 100 22.74 -28.74 -17.13
N GLU A 101 22.47 -29.84 -16.42
CA GLU A 101 23.49 -30.83 -16.07
C GLU A 101 24.18 -31.24 -17.37
N LYS A 102 25.49 -31.00 -17.43
CA LYS A 102 26.37 -31.51 -18.48
C LYS A 102 26.93 -32.87 -18.08
#